data_AF-A0AAD9IS19-F1
#
_entry.id   AF-A0AAD9IS19-F1
#
_cell.length_a   1.000
_cell.length_b   1.000
_cell.length_c   1.000
_cell.angle_alpha   90.00
_cell.angle_beta   90.00
_cell.angle_gamma   90.00
#
_symmetry.space_group_name_H-M   'P 1'
#
loop_
_entity.id
_entity.type
_entity.pdbx_description
1 polymer ?
#
loop_
_entity_poly.entity_id
_entity_poly.type
_entity_poly.pdbx_seq_one_letter_code
_entity_poly.pdbx_strand_id
1 'polypeptide(L)'
;MRYHKGDDVTFIWTFTEKPEMIVKIEITYNTYYIVKRLISGHVSIGQQYKDRVTFDVLDNSIKLILKDVSDDDVIYGVYRLSVVFVVGVTSSSLYDNEAELYLFGKPTKPVLSGGQRVKEGQDITLMCTSSSTSIPIKYQLPLRYTWTRDNINLTTTSSSRHRVNGHQLTITNVMRDDRNHQYTCITGEDGGLSSESDITQIIVLC
;
A
#
# COMPACT_ATOMS: atom_id res chain seq x y z
N MET A 1 5.49 7.93 3.74
CA MET A 1 6.49 7.09 3.03
C MET A 1 5.79 5.83 2.53
N ARG A 2 6.26 5.24 1.44
CA ARG A 2 5.65 4.06 0.78
C ARG A 2 6.58 2.88 1.01
N TYR A 3 6.06 1.83 1.64
CA TYR A 3 6.84 0.66 2.00
C TYR A 3 6.23 -0.58 1.38
N HIS A 4 7.05 -1.52 0.95
CA HIS A 4 6.69 -2.82 0.43
C HIS A 4 7.26 -3.91 1.33
N LYS A 5 6.74 -5.13 1.18
CA LYS A 5 7.28 -6.29 1.89
C LYS A 5 8.77 -6.46 1.59
N GLY A 6 9.57 -6.67 2.63
CA GLY A 6 11.02 -6.77 2.57
C GLY A 6 11.77 -5.44 2.70
N ASP A 7 11.07 -4.31 2.73
CA ASP A 7 11.71 -3.00 2.97
C ASP A 7 12.15 -2.84 4.43
N ASP A 8 13.10 -1.93 4.65
CA ASP A 8 13.43 -1.43 5.98
C ASP A 8 12.64 -0.14 6.24
N VAL A 9 11.89 -0.11 7.35
CA VAL A 9 11.05 1.01 7.75
C VAL A 9 11.72 1.79 8.85
N THR A 10 11.77 3.12 8.70
CA THR A 10 12.23 4.01 9.76
C THR A 10 11.06 4.77 10.38
N PHE A 11 10.89 4.62 11.68
CA PHE A 11 10.02 5.46 12.51
C PHE A 11 10.88 6.51 13.22
N ILE A 12 10.46 7.77 13.13
CA ILE A 12 11.13 8.88 13.82
C ILE A 12 10.07 9.64 14.61
N TRP A 13 10.26 9.70 15.92
CA TRP A 13 9.49 10.55 16.80
C TRP A 13 10.37 11.71 17.24
N THR A 14 9.90 12.93 17.01
CA THR A 14 10.63 14.16 17.36
C THR A 14 10.00 14.82 18.58
N PHE A 15 10.85 15.40 19.42
CA PHE A 15 10.45 16.17 20.60
C PHE A 15 10.76 17.65 20.38
N THR A 16 9.91 18.52 20.89
CA THR A 16 10.16 19.97 20.91
C THR A 16 11.37 20.30 21.77
N GLU A 17 11.53 19.59 22.90
CA GLU A 17 12.65 19.72 23.82
C GLU A 17 13.13 18.32 24.22
N LYS A 18 14.44 18.15 24.39
CA LYS A 18 15.03 16.87 24.82
C LYS A 18 14.50 16.53 26.21
N PRO A 19 13.90 15.35 26.43
CA PRO A 19 13.52 14.94 27.78
C PRO A 19 14.77 14.86 28.65
N GLU A 20 14.83 15.63 29.73
CA GLU A 20 16.00 15.68 30.62
C GLU A 20 16.29 14.33 31.29
N MET A 21 15.26 13.52 31.51
CA MET A 21 15.37 12.17 32.06
C MET A 21 14.36 11.22 31.42
N ILE A 22 14.85 10.08 30.91
CA ILE A 22 14.04 9.01 30.34
C ILE A 22 14.24 7.76 31.18
N VAL A 23 13.16 7.29 31.82
CA VAL A 23 13.23 6.09 32.68
C VAL A 23 12.78 4.85 31.92
N LYS A 24 11.74 5.01 31.08
CA LYS A 24 11.22 3.94 30.24
C LYS A 24 10.87 4.48 28.85
N ILE A 25 11.40 3.82 27.83
CA ILE A 25 10.91 3.93 26.45
C ILE A 25 10.30 2.61 26.08
N GLU A 26 9.10 2.64 25.54
CA GLU A 26 8.42 1.46 25.04
C GLU A 26 7.86 1.76 23.66
N ILE A 27 8.27 0.95 22.70
CA ILE A 27 7.61 0.88 21.41
C ILE A 27 6.79 -0.39 21.38
N THR A 28 5.46 -0.25 21.31
CA THR A 28 4.57 -1.40 21.16
C THR A 28 4.01 -1.49 19.75
N TYR A 29 3.82 -2.73 19.30
CA TYR A 29 3.05 -3.08 18.12
C TYR A 29 1.68 -3.57 18.62
N ASN A 30 0.63 -2.80 18.35
CA ASN A 30 -0.66 -2.94 19.04
C ASN A 30 -0.49 -2.80 20.58
N THR A 31 -1.52 -3.07 21.37
CA THR A 31 -1.50 -2.92 22.85
C THR A 31 -0.74 -4.01 23.60
N TYR A 32 -0.23 -5.05 22.92
CA TYR A 32 0.25 -6.28 23.58
C TYR A 32 1.68 -6.69 23.24
N TYR A 33 2.25 -6.26 22.10
CA TYR A 33 3.59 -6.70 21.70
C TYR A 33 4.62 -5.61 21.90
N ILE A 34 5.71 -5.94 22.58
CA ILE A 34 6.82 -5.02 22.79
C ILE A 34 7.81 -5.19 21.64
N VAL A 35 7.94 -4.15 20.81
CA VAL A 35 8.97 -4.08 19.77
C VAL A 35 10.33 -3.92 20.44
N LYS A 36 10.46 -2.87 21.26
CA LYS A 36 11.64 -2.64 22.10
C LYS A 36 11.27 -1.83 23.33
N ARG A 37 11.84 -2.22 24.45
CA ARG A 37 11.71 -1.57 25.75
C ARG A 37 13.10 -1.26 26.29
N LEU A 38 13.33 -0.04 26.72
CA LEU A 38 14.55 0.40 27.40
C LEU A 38 14.16 0.93 28.78
N ILE A 39 14.64 0.29 29.85
CA ILE A 39 14.43 0.73 31.24
C ILE A 39 15.78 0.81 31.93
N SER A 40 16.19 2.00 32.35
CA SER A 40 17.45 2.20 33.12
C SER A 40 18.65 1.47 32.51
N GLY A 41 18.80 1.51 31.18
CA GLY A 41 19.88 0.83 30.45
C GLY A 41 19.61 -0.64 30.08
N HIS A 42 18.61 -1.28 30.68
CA HIS A 42 18.19 -2.64 30.30
C HIS A 42 17.31 -2.61 29.06
N VAL A 43 17.72 -3.38 28.05
CA VAL A 43 16.99 -3.53 26.79
C VAL A 43 16.24 -4.86 26.80
N SER A 44 14.96 -4.82 26.45
CA SER A 44 14.13 -5.99 26.15
C SER A 44 13.52 -5.82 24.76
N ILE A 45 13.59 -6.86 23.94
CA ILE A 45 13.05 -6.88 22.58
C ILE A 45 12.12 -8.08 22.49
N GLY A 46 10.92 -7.90 21.93
CA GLY A 46 10.01 -9.02 21.69
C GLY A 46 10.64 -10.02 20.74
N GLN A 47 10.46 -11.32 21.01
CA GLN A 47 11.17 -12.38 20.29
C GLN A 47 11.02 -12.30 18.75
N GLN A 48 9.85 -11.90 18.25
CA GLN A 48 9.57 -11.73 16.81
C GLN A 48 10.30 -10.56 16.14
N TYR A 49 10.82 -9.62 16.94
CA TYR A 49 11.59 -8.46 16.49
C TYR A 49 13.08 -8.61 16.77
N LYS A 50 13.48 -9.71 17.41
CA LYS A 50 14.88 -10.01 17.67
C LYS A 50 15.63 -10.00 16.34
N ASP A 51 16.74 -9.28 16.29
CA ASP A 51 17.60 -9.09 15.10
C ASP A 51 16.99 -8.27 13.95
N ARG A 52 15.69 -7.92 14.03
CA ARG A 52 14.99 -7.11 13.03
C ARG A 52 14.90 -5.64 13.39
N VAL A 53 15.21 -5.24 14.63
CA VAL A 53 15.07 -3.84 15.07
C VAL A 53 16.38 -3.20 15.50
N THR A 54 16.63 -1.98 15.00
CA THR A 54 17.64 -1.08 15.56
C THR A 54 16.95 0.15 16.13
N PHE A 55 17.54 0.73 17.17
CA PHE A 55 16.90 1.82 17.89
C PHE A 55 17.96 2.75 18.46
N ASP A 56 17.79 4.03 18.13
CA ASP A 56 18.72 5.09 18.45
C ASP A 56 17.97 6.21 19.17
N VAL A 57 18.48 6.60 20.34
CA VAL A 57 18.04 7.80 21.05
C VAL A 57 18.98 8.92 20.64
N LEU A 58 18.46 9.88 19.90
CA LEU A 58 19.16 11.08 19.44
C LEU A 58 18.81 12.25 20.36
N ASP A 59 19.41 13.42 20.12
CA ASP A 59 19.25 14.57 21.02
C ASP A 59 17.80 15.06 21.12
N ASN A 60 17.06 15.12 20.02
CA ASN A 60 15.67 15.58 19.99
C ASN A 60 14.72 14.59 19.31
N SER A 61 15.17 13.35 19.11
CA SER A 61 14.36 12.35 18.43
C SER A 61 14.70 10.94 18.85
N ILE A 62 13.73 10.06 18.69
CA ILE A 62 13.91 8.63 18.82
C ILE A 62 13.68 8.02 17.44
N LYS A 63 14.65 7.22 17.01
CA LYS A 63 14.61 6.50 15.74
C LYS A 63 14.50 5.00 16.00
N LEU A 64 13.53 4.36 15.37
CA LEU A 64 13.43 2.90 15.28
C LEU A 64 13.54 2.51 13.81
N ILE A 65 14.40 1.56 13.49
CA ILE A 65 14.41 0.90 12.18
C ILE A 65 13.90 -0.51 12.38
N LEU A 66 12.83 -0.87 11.67
CA LEU A 66 12.33 -2.23 11.56
C LEU A 66 12.75 -2.77 10.19
N LYS A 67 13.51 -3.85 10.19
CA LYS A 67 14.07 -4.48 9.01
C LYS A 67 13.17 -5.57 8.46
N ASP A 68 13.23 -5.74 7.14
CA ASP A 68 12.54 -6.83 6.42
C ASP A 68 11.06 -6.91 6.82
N VAL A 69 10.32 -5.83 6.58
CA VAL A 69 8.92 -5.75 7.01
C VAL A 69 8.03 -6.76 6.30
N SER A 70 7.09 -7.32 7.03
CA SER A 70 6.20 -8.39 6.61
C SER A 70 4.75 -8.05 6.91
N ASP A 71 3.83 -8.89 6.44
CA ASP A 71 2.40 -8.69 6.64
C ASP A 71 2.04 -8.69 8.14
N ASP A 72 2.73 -9.51 8.93
CA ASP A 72 2.55 -9.62 10.38
C ASP A 72 2.91 -8.33 11.14
N ASP A 73 3.72 -7.45 10.56
CA ASP A 73 4.14 -6.17 11.15
C ASP A 73 3.11 -5.04 10.90
N VAL A 74 2.01 -5.35 10.20
CA VAL A 74 1.02 -4.37 9.73
C VAL A 74 -0.40 -4.72 10.12
N ILE A 75 -0.73 -6.02 10.25
CA ILE A 75 -2.11 -6.51 10.51
C ILE A 75 -2.79 -5.75 11.67
N TYR A 76 -2.03 -5.29 12.67
CA TYR A 76 -2.49 -4.42 13.75
C TYR A 76 -1.63 -3.15 13.95
N GLY A 77 -0.88 -2.73 12.92
CA GLY A 77 0.35 -1.93 12.97
C GLY A 77 0.25 -0.47 13.31
N VAL A 78 -0.33 -0.19 14.48
CA VAL A 78 -0.10 1.05 15.21
C VAL A 78 1.11 0.85 16.12
N TYR A 79 2.20 1.54 15.79
CA TYR A 79 3.41 1.60 16.59
C TYR A 79 3.29 2.76 17.57
N ARG A 80 3.23 2.47 18.86
CA ARG A 80 3.12 3.48 19.90
C ARG A 80 4.46 3.72 20.55
N LEU A 81 4.89 4.98 20.63
CA LEU A 81 6.03 5.37 21.44
C LEU A 81 5.52 5.94 22.77
N SER A 82 5.81 5.25 23.87
CA SER A 82 5.57 5.74 25.22
C SER A 82 6.89 6.12 25.89
N VAL A 83 7.01 7.39 26.28
CA VAL A 83 8.12 7.90 27.10
C VAL A 83 7.60 8.21 28.49
N VAL A 84 8.15 7.54 29.50
CA VAL A 84 7.69 7.65 30.89
C VAL A 84 8.82 8.14 31.79
N PHE A 85 8.44 9.04 32.70
CA PHE A 85 9.27 9.49 33.80
C PHE A 85 8.77 8.91 35.12
N VAL A 86 9.70 8.58 36.01
CA VAL A 86 9.40 8.02 37.32
C VAL A 86 9.98 8.94 38.39
N VAL A 87 9.12 9.48 39.25
CA VAL A 87 9.53 10.24 40.45
C VAL A 87 9.04 9.49 41.67
N GLY A 88 9.97 8.87 42.41
CA GLY A 88 9.59 8.02 43.54
C GLY A 88 8.80 6.79 43.08
N VAL A 89 7.53 6.67 43.48
CA VAL A 89 6.63 5.55 43.10
C VAL A 89 5.60 5.92 42.03
N THR A 90 5.58 7.17 41.55
CA THR A 90 4.63 7.60 40.51
C THR A 90 5.29 7.57 39.14
N SER A 91 4.57 7.04 38.15
CA SER A 91 4.94 7.07 36.74
C SER A 91 3.98 7.96 35.95
N SER A 92 4.50 8.94 35.20
CA SER A 92 3.72 9.75 34.28
C SER A 92 4.23 9.59 32.84
N SER A 93 3.29 9.42 31.90
CA SER A 93 3.60 9.44 30.46
C SER A 93 3.84 10.88 30.03
N LEU A 94 5.05 11.19 29.57
CA LEU A 94 5.41 12.50 29.05
C LEU A 94 5.12 12.63 27.55
N TYR A 95 5.12 11.50 26.84
CA TYR A 95 4.89 11.46 25.40
C TYR A 95 4.25 10.13 25.02
N ASP A 96 3.14 10.22 24.29
CA ASP A 96 2.47 9.08 23.66
C ASP A 96 2.10 9.48 22.24
N ASN A 97 2.74 8.85 21.26
CA ASN A 97 2.45 9.10 19.84
C ASN A 97 2.37 7.79 19.08
N GLU A 98 1.50 7.80 18.08
CA GLU A 98 1.22 6.66 17.23
C GLU A 98 1.78 6.88 15.83
N ALA A 99 2.37 5.84 15.27
CA ALA A 99 2.75 5.77 13.87
C ALA A 99 2.11 4.53 13.25
N GLU A 100 1.41 4.70 12.14
CA GLU A 100 0.82 3.58 11.42
C GLU A 100 1.72 3.14 10.27
N LEU A 101 1.95 1.83 10.16
CA LEU A 101 2.65 1.22 9.03
C LEU A 101 1.64 0.76 7.97
N TYR A 102 1.96 1.03 6.71
CA TYR A 102 1.21 0.63 5.53
C TYR A 102 2.16 -0.09 4.58
N LEU A 103 1.79 -1.27 4.10
CA LEU A 103 2.51 -1.95 3.04
C LEU A 103 1.70 -1.90 1.75
N PHE A 104 2.33 -1.34 0.72
CA PHE A 104 1.82 -1.28 -0.63
C PHE A 104 2.04 -2.64 -1.29
N GLY A 105 0.95 -3.24 -1.72
CA GLY A 105 0.92 -4.49 -2.44
C GLY A 105 0.82 -4.27 -3.95
N LYS A 106 1.06 -5.35 -4.70
CA LYS A 106 0.71 -5.41 -6.12
C LYS A 106 -0.75 -5.86 -6.25
N PRO A 107 -1.63 -5.09 -6.92
CA PRO A 107 -3.01 -5.49 -7.12
C PRO A 107 -3.12 -6.89 -7.73
N THR A 108 -4.24 -7.57 -7.46
CA THR A 108 -4.51 -8.87 -8.09
C THR A 108 -4.53 -8.73 -9.61
N LYS A 109 -4.09 -9.79 -10.31
CA LYS A 109 -4.04 -9.79 -11.78
C LYS A 109 -5.42 -9.36 -12.33
N PRO A 110 -5.49 -8.27 -13.11
CA PRO A 110 -6.78 -7.79 -13.59
C PRO A 110 -7.40 -8.75 -14.59
N VAL A 111 -8.72 -8.87 -14.54
CA VAL A 111 -9.49 -9.73 -15.45
C VAL A 111 -10.39 -8.85 -16.31
N LEU A 112 -10.27 -9.00 -17.63
CA LEU A 112 -11.17 -8.37 -18.59
C LEU A 112 -12.42 -9.24 -18.75
N SER A 113 -13.58 -8.61 -18.61
CA SER A 113 -14.89 -9.22 -18.79
C SER A 113 -15.81 -8.31 -19.61
N GLY A 114 -16.97 -8.82 -20.03
CA GLY A 114 -17.92 -8.08 -20.87
C GLY A 114 -18.24 -8.80 -22.18
N GLY A 115 -18.95 -8.13 -23.07
CA GLY A 115 -19.20 -8.67 -24.41
C GLY A 115 -17.86 -8.89 -25.11
N GLN A 116 -17.55 -10.13 -25.50
CA GLN A 116 -16.41 -10.40 -26.39
C GLN A 116 -16.86 -10.59 -27.83
N ARG A 117 -18.17 -10.73 -28.07
CA ARG A 117 -18.78 -10.89 -29.39
C ARG A 117 -19.73 -9.74 -29.65
N VAL A 118 -19.54 -9.04 -30.76
CA VAL A 118 -20.34 -7.87 -31.12
C VAL A 118 -20.53 -7.84 -32.63
N LYS A 119 -21.70 -7.39 -33.11
CA LYS A 119 -21.88 -7.17 -34.55
C LYS A 119 -21.22 -5.87 -34.97
N GLU A 120 -20.69 -5.84 -36.19
CA GLU A 120 -20.20 -4.61 -36.80
C GLU A 120 -21.25 -3.47 -36.69
N GLY A 121 -20.79 -2.28 -36.32
CA GLY A 121 -21.62 -1.10 -36.10
C GLY A 121 -22.25 -0.99 -34.71
N GLN A 122 -22.19 -2.03 -33.88
CA GLN A 122 -22.67 -1.96 -32.49
C GLN A 122 -21.57 -1.51 -31.52
N ASP A 123 -21.98 -1.10 -30.33
CA ASP A 123 -21.08 -0.72 -29.24
C ASP A 123 -20.78 -1.94 -28.36
N ILE A 124 -19.59 -1.96 -27.77
CA ILE A 124 -19.16 -3.00 -26.82
C ILE A 124 -18.48 -2.35 -25.61
N THR A 125 -18.69 -2.91 -24.43
CA THR A 125 -18.04 -2.46 -23.20
C THR A 125 -17.25 -3.61 -22.58
N LEU A 126 -15.98 -3.35 -22.31
CA LEU A 126 -15.08 -4.19 -21.54
C LEU A 126 -14.99 -3.64 -20.12
N MET A 127 -15.03 -4.52 -19.13
CA MET A 127 -14.84 -4.22 -17.72
C MET A 127 -13.53 -4.85 -17.24
N CYS A 128 -12.78 -4.12 -16.44
CA CYS A 128 -11.55 -4.58 -15.81
C CYS A 128 -11.76 -4.71 -14.31
N THR A 129 -11.65 -5.93 -13.79
CA THR A 129 -11.80 -6.20 -12.35
C THR A 129 -10.47 -6.58 -11.73
N SER A 130 -10.15 -5.96 -10.60
CA SER A 130 -8.92 -6.19 -9.82
C SER A 130 -9.18 -5.76 -8.37
N SER A 131 -8.31 -6.15 -7.45
CA SER A 131 -8.42 -5.81 -6.03
C SER A 131 -7.06 -5.44 -5.46
N SER A 132 -7.07 -4.48 -4.53
CA SER A 132 -5.91 -4.12 -3.72
C SER A 132 -5.42 -5.33 -2.92
N THR A 133 -4.10 -5.49 -2.83
CA THR A 133 -3.46 -6.42 -1.89
C THR A 133 -2.70 -5.68 -0.79
N SER A 134 -2.80 -4.36 -0.77
CA SER A 134 -2.18 -3.51 0.25
C SER A 134 -2.81 -3.70 1.61
N ILE A 135 -2.00 -3.51 2.64
CA ILE A 135 -2.39 -3.70 4.03
C ILE A 135 -2.08 -2.45 4.86
N PRO A 136 -2.96 -2.11 5.82
CA PRO A 136 -4.13 -2.89 6.23
C PRO A 136 -5.37 -2.65 5.35
N ILE A 137 -6.19 -3.71 5.17
CA ILE A 137 -7.37 -3.73 4.28
C ILE A 137 -8.39 -2.63 4.61
N LYS A 138 -8.43 -2.16 5.87
CA LYS A 138 -9.35 -1.11 6.35
C LYS A 138 -9.29 0.19 5.52
N TYR A 139 -8.18 0.44 4.83
CA TYR A 139 -8.00 1.67 4.06
C TYR A 139 -8.42 1.59 2.59
N GLN A 140 -8.73 0.39 2.09
CA GLN A 140 -9.25 0.12 0.73
C GLN A 140 -8.71 1.10 -0.32
N LEU A 141 -7.40 1.03 -0.60
CA LEU A 141 -6.75 2.00 -1.48
C LEU A 141 -7.39 1.98 -2.88
N PRO A 142 -7.76 3.15 -3.42
CA PRO A 142 -8.43 3.22 -4.72
C PRO A 142 -7.48 2.77 -5.83
N LEU A 143 -7.95 1.84 -6.66
CA LEU A 143 -7.24 1.40 -7.86
C LEU A 143 -7.40 2.43 -8.98
N ARG A 144 -6.28 2.76 -9.62
CA ARG A 144 -6.23 3.45 -10.90
C ARG A 144 -6.19 2.42 -12.02
N TYR A 145 -6.87 2.73 -13.12
CA TYR A 145 -7.02 1.85 -14.27
C TYR A 145 -6.45 2.54 -15.51
N THR A 146 -5.55 1.85 -16.20
CA THR A 146 -4.99 2.28 -17.48
C THR A 146 -5.37 1.26 -18.53
N TRP A 147 -6.01 1.70 -19.61
CA TRP A 147 -6.37 0.83 -20.72
C TRP A 147 -5.41 1.03 -21.87
N THR A 148 -5.03 -0.06 -22.54
CA THR A 148 -4.21 0.00 -23.74
C THR A 148 -4.85 -0.71 -24.92
N ARG A 149 -4.51 -0.25 -26.13
CA ARG A 149 -4.76 -0.93 -27.40
C ARG A 149 -3.43 -1.03 -28.14
N ASP A 150 -2.94 -2.24 -28.37
CA ASP A 150 -1.62 -2.50 -28.97
C ASP A 150 -0.49 -1.69 -28.30
N ASN A 151 -0.52 -1.65 -26.96
CA ASN A 151 0.39 -0.87 -26.12
C ASN A 151 0.23 0.66 -26.19
N ILE A 152 -0.76 1.18 -26.93
CA ILE A 152 -1.12 2.60 -26.93
C ILE A 152 -2.07 2.89 -25.78
N ASN A 153 -1.73 3.85 -24.92
CA ASN A 153 -2.53 4.23 -23.76
C ASN A 153 -3.82 4.95 -24.16
N LEU A 154 -4.96 4.27 -24.04
CA LEU A 154 -6.30 4.81 -24.32
C LEU A 154 -6.82 5.72 -23.21
N THR A 155 -6.27 5.64 -22.00
CA THR A 155 -6.68 6.49 -20.87
C THR A 155 -6.23 7.94 -21.07
N THR A 156 -5.07 8.15 -21.70
CA THR A 156 -4.52 9.50 -21.96
C THR A 156 -4.70 9.95 -23.41
N THR A 157 -4.86 9.03 -24.34
CA THR A 157 -5.02 9.36 -25.77
C THR A 157 -6.49 9.60 -26.10
N SER A 158 -6.80 10.78 -26.61
CA SER A 158 -8.12 11.10 -27.14
C SER A 158 -8.44 10.21 -28.35
N SER A 159 -9.51 9.42 -28.24
CA SER A 159 -10.07 8.64 -29.33
C SER A 159 -11.54 9.00 -29.50
N SER A 160 -12.01 9.14 -30.75
CA SER A 160 -13.43 9.35 -31.03
C SER A 160 -14.31 8.14 -30.71
N ARG A 161 -13.76 6.92 -30.84
CA ARG A 161 -14.47 5.65 -30.59
C ARG A 161 -14.24 4.99 -29.23
N HIS A 162 -13.04 5.13 -28.64
CA HIS A 162 -12.71 4.53 -27.35
C HIS A 162 -12.99 5.53 -26.22
N ARG A 163 -13.84 5.14 -25.28
CA ARG A 163 -14.20 5.92 -24.10
C ARG A 163 -13.80 5.15 -22.86
N VAL A 164 -12.80 5.66 -22.15
CA VAL A 164 -12.36 5.09 -20.86
C VAL A 164 -13.08 5.80 -19.72
N ASN A 165 -13.69 5.02 -18.82
CA ASN A 165 -14.27 5.50 -17.58
C ASN A 165 -13.82 4.60 -16.43
N GLY A 166 -12.64 4.89 -15.86
CA GLY A 166 -12.03 4.09 -14.81
C GLY A 166 -11.88 2.63 -15.22
N HIS A 167 -12.61 1.74 -14.55
CA HIS A 167 -12.58 0.30 -14.78
C HIS A 167 -13.34 -0.16 -16.05
N GLN A 168 -13.87 0.76 -16.86
CA GLN A 168 -14.61 0.43 -18.08
C GLN A 168 -13.97 1.05 -19.32
N LEU A 169 -13.97 0.30 -20.41
CA LEU A 169 -13.65 0.76 -21.76
C LEU A 169 -14.83 0.46 -22.67
N THR A 170 -15.43 1.51 -23.22
CA THR A 170 -16.46 1.40 -24.26
C THR A 170 -15.85 1.69 -25.62
N ILE A 171 -16.07 0.80 -26.59
CA ILE A 171 -15.69 0.97 -27.99
C ILE A 171 -16.99 1.17 -28.76
N THR A 172 -17.17 2.36 -29.33
CA THR A 172 -18.36 2.67 -30.12
C THR A 172 -18.18 2.35 -31.59
N ASN A 173 -19.29 2.04 -32.27
CA ASN A 173 -19.33 1.73 -33.70
C ASN A 173 -18.21 0.76 -34.11
N VAL A 174 -18.23 -0.45 -33.53
CA VAL A 174 -17.19 -1.45 -33.71
C VAL A 174 -17.02 -1.80 -35.19
N MET A 175 -15.76 -1.80 -35.65
CA MET A 175 -15.39 -2.07 -37.03
C MET A 175 -14.74 -3.46 -37.15
N ARG A 176 -14.79 -4.08 -38.34
CA ARG A 176 -14.12 -5.37 -38.58
C ARG A 176 -12.65 -5.38 -38.18
N ASP A 177 -11.95 -4.27 -38.36
CA ASP A 177 -10.53 -4.16 -38.05
C ASP A 177 -10.25 -4.24 -36.54
N ASP A 178 -11.22 -3.87 -35.67
CA ASP A 178 -11.05 -3.93 -34.21
C ASP A 178 -10.72 -5.34 -33.69
N ARG A 179 -11.03 -6.40 -34.45
CA ARG A 179 -10.65 -7.80 -34.14
C ARG A 179 -9.14 -8.07 -34.20
N ASN A 180 -8.39 -7.22 -34.90
CA ASN A 180 -6.95 -7.36 -35.08
C ASN A 180 -6.16 -6.71 -33.94
N HIS A 181 -6.84 -6.00 -33.03
CA HIS A 181 -6.22 -5.22 -31.98
C HIS A 181 -6.30 -5.91 -30.63
N GLN A 182 -5.29 -5.67 -29.80
CA GLN A 182 -5.12 -6.29 -28.50
C GLN A 182 -5.38 -5.26 -27.40
N TYR A 183 -6.31 -5.58 -26.51
CA TYR A 183 -6.68 -4.74 -25.38
C TYR A 183 -6.10 -5.31 -24.08
N THR A 184 -5.47 -4.45 -23.29
CA THR A 184 -5.04 -4.78 -21.92
C THR A 184 -5.54 -3.73 -20.94
N CYS A 185 -5.68 -4.15 -19.68
CA CYS A 185 -5.92 -3.27 -18.55
C CYS A 185 -4.79 -3.41 -17.55
N ILE A 186 -4.25 -2.28 -17.13
CA ILE A 186 -3.24 -2.18 -16.08
C ILE A 186 -3.90 -1.52 -14.88
N THR A 187 -3.84 -2.17 -13.72
CA THR A 187 -4.31 -1.61 -12.45
C THR A 187 -3.13 -1.31 -11.55
N GLY A 188 -3.22 -0.24 -10.78
CA GLY A 188 -2.19 0.18 -9.85
C GLY A 188 -2.76 1.06 -8.75
N GLU A 189 -2.10 1.03 -7.60
CA GLU A 189 -2.39 1.95 -6.51
C GLU A 189 -1.46 3.14 -6.56
N ASP A 190 -1.86 4.28 -6.00
CA ASP A 190 -0.99 5.45 -5.96
C ASP A 190 0.23 5.18 -5.07
N GLY A 191 1.37 4.95 -5.73
CA GLY A 191 2.61 4.61 -5.05
C GLY A 191 2.84 3.14 -4.76
N GLY A 192 1.91 2.28 -5.17
CA GLY A 192 2.10 0.84 -5.16
C GLY A 192 2.60 0.31 -6.49
N LEU A 193 2.72 -1.01 -6.55
CA LEU A 193 3.04 -1.73 -7.77
C LEU A 193 1.81 -1.80 -8.69
N SER A 194 2.05 -2.01 -9.98
CA SER A 194 0.99 -2.25 -10.96
C SER A 194 0.92 -3.71 -11.38
N SER A 195 -0.25 -4.15 -11.82
CA SER A 195 -0.47 -5.44 -12.46
C SER A 195 -1.22 -5.26 -13.77
N GLU A 196 -0.84 -6.06 -14.75
CA GLU A 196 -1.46 -6.07 -16.08
C GLU A 196 -2.31 -7.32 -16.27
N SER A 197 -3.41 -7.17 -17.01
CA SER A 197 -4.30 -8.26 -17.39
C SER A 197 -3.68 -9.18 -18.44
N ASP A 198 -4.38 -10.29 -18.74
CA ASP A 198 -4.16 -10.97 -20.02
C ASP A 198 -4.63 -10.10 -21.20
N ILE A 199 -4.03 -10.36 -22.37
CA ILE A 199 -4.46 -9.76 -23.63
C ILE A 199 -5.86 -10.27 -23.99
N THR A 200 -6.73 -9.34 -24.37
CA THR A 200 -8.07 -9.64 -24.87
C THR A 200 -8.26 -9.04 -26.26
N GLN A 201 -8.86 -9.81 -27.16
CA GLN A 201 -9.32 -9.32 -28.47
C GLN A 201 -10.85 -9.43 -28.52
N ILE A 202 -11.48 -8.52 -29.25
CA ILE A 202 -12.92 -8.61 -29.51
C ILE A 202 -13.20 -9.43 -30.77
N ILE A 203 -14.29 -10.17 -30.76
CA ILE A 203 -14.79 -10.94 -31.90
C ILE A 203 -15.88 -10.11 -32.58
N VAL A 204 -15.61 -9.71 -33.83
CA VAL A 204 -16.56 -8.93 -34.63
C VAL A 204 -17.33 -9.86 -35.56
N LEU A 205 -18.66 -9.90 -35.39
CA LEU A 205 -19.60 -10.67 -36.20
C LEU A 205 -20.03 -9.82 -37.41
N CYS A 206 -19.98 -10.43 -38.59
CA CYS A 206 -20.37 -9.83 -39.87
C CYS A 206 -21.81 -10.20 -40.24
#